data_AF-A0A314ZMX1-F1
#
_entry.id   AF-A0A314ZMX1-F1
#
_cell.length_a   1.000
_cell.length_b   1.000
_cell.length_c   1.000
_cell.angle_alpha   90.00
_cell.angle_beta   90.00
_cell.angle_gamma   90.00
#
_symmetry.space_group_name_H-M   'P 1'
#
loop_
_entity.id
_entity.type
_entity.pdbx_description
1 polymer ?
#
loop_
_entity_poly.entity_id
_entity_poly.type
_entity_poly.pdbx_seq_one_letter_code
_entity_poly.pdbx_strand_id
1 'polypeptide(L)'
;MKIRGVWAHNFHQELSQFDHCLHRFPVISFDTEFPGFLRDTPRDALEDQRYEDVKFNVESLKLLQLGFTLSDARGNIGGTWEFHLSGFNEKSDPHVVASISLLKRNGLDFARLGQFGISVAEFVFGFLRVLRIHRGLHDLTWVCFHGLYDLAYLLKLLTQKPLPDSVVMFAKALGVVFGIIYDVKFMARYCKGFFGGEIGLARVAKLLDVQRSGEAHQAGSDSLLTAAVFSKMNATFRSVAGMSQGCLYGISPTIVRYWQPAPVILRRPCFPVAAPHVYGARLIHSPILPTYVHIAGKVPNYLILSDLCYHLEGELEGSEVSAGPFKELSQLLIESNMHTCLILNVLNNMKAANSMALLTSSKLSALRALRSVLIAYTDDLSTISDNSVDEHCAAPCNV
;
A
#
# COMPACT_ATOMS: atom_id res chain seq x y z
N MET A 1 -24.83 -4.46 2.73
CA MET A 1 -23.68 -3.88 3.47
C MET A 1 -23.61 -2.39 3.14
N LYS A 2 -23.26 -1.51 4.09
CA LYS A 2 -23.26 -0.05 3.85
C LYS A 2 -21.94 0.40 3.22
N ILE A 3 -22.01 1.05 2.07
CA ILE A 3 -20.86 1.74 1.44
C ILE A 3 -20.64 3.07 2.17
N ARG A 4 -19.39 3.35 2.55
CA ARG A 4 -19.03 4.52 3.36
C ARG A 4 -18.41 5.60 2.47
N GLY A 5 -19.17 6.66 2.20
CA GLY A 5 -18.65 7.83 1.52
C GLY A 5 -17.62 8.57 2.38
N VAL A 6 -16.41 8.69 1.87
CA VAL A 6 -15.29 9.38 2.53
C VAL A 6 -15.00 10.70 1.81
N TRP A 7 -15.02 11.77 2.59
CA TRP A 7 -14.86 13.16 2.22
C TRP A 7 -13.85 13.82 3.15
N ALA A 8 -13.43 15.06 2.89
CA ALA A 8 -12.42 15.73 3.70
C ALA A 8 -12.75 15.75 5.21
N HIS A 9 -14.00 16.06 5.56
CA HIS A 9 -14.43 16.22 6.96
C HIS A 9 -14.39 14.91 7.78
N ASN A 10 -14.50 13.74 7.16
CA ASN A 10 -14.48 12.44 7.84
C ASN A 10 -13.29 11.56 7.43
N PHE A 11 -12.37 12.06 6.61
CA PHE A 11 -11.28 11.29 6.03
C PHE A 11 -10.43 10.56 7.09
N HIS A 12 -9.94 11.26 8.10
CA HIS A 12 -9.10 10.65 9.14
C HIS A 12 -9.82 9.59 9.97
N GLN A 13 -11.09 9.82 10.29
CA GLN A 13 -11.91 8.87 11.04
C GLN A 13 -12.13 7.59 10.22
N GLU A 14 -12.44 7.73 8.94
CA GLU A 14 -12.71 6.61 8.06
C GLU A 14 -11.42 5.84 7.70
N LEU A 15 -10.32 6.56 7.49
CA LEU A 15 -9.01 5.95 7.25
C LEU A 15 -8.53 5.15 8.47
N SER A 16 -8.78 5.61 9.70
CA SER A 16 -8.49 4.84 10.91
C SER A 16 -9.32 3.56 11.00
N GLN A 17 -10.56 3.58 10.53
CA GLN A 17 -11.41 2.39 10.51
C GLN A 17 -11.01 1.42 9.39
N PHE A 18 -10.57 1.96 8.24
CA PHE A 18 -9.98 1.19 7.15
C PHE A 18 -8.71 0.45 7.62
N ASP A 19 -7.79 1.16 8.27
CA ASP A 19 -6.57 0.62 8.90
C ASP A 19 -6.89 -0.50 9.89
N HIS A 20 -7.81 -0.25 10.84
CA HIS A 20 -8.24 -1.27 11.80
C HIS A 20 -8.84 -2.51 11.11
N CYS A 21 -9.62 -2.32 10.05
CA CYS A 21 -10.25 -3.39 9.30
C CYS A 21 -9.23 -4.26 8.55
N LEU A 22 -8.20 -3.64 7.95
CA LEU A 22 -7.17 -4.35 7.18
C LEU A 22 -6.44 -5.43 7.99
N HIS A 23 -6.33 -5.29 9.32
CA HIS A 23 -5.71 -6.32 10.17
C HIS A 23 -6.42 -7.68 10.10
N ARG A 24 -7.73 -7.69 9.82
CA ARG A 24 -8.54 -8.91 9.75
C ARG A 24 -8.96 -9.24 8.32
N PHE A 25 -8.97 -8.25 7.45
CA PHE A 25 -9.50 -8.33 6.08
C PHE A 25 -8.44 -7.81 5.08
N PRO A 26 -7.36 -8.56 4.82
CA PRO A 26 -6.19 -8.10 4.07
C PRO A 26 -6.35 -8.17 2.53
N VAL A 27 -7.53 -8.55 2.04
CA VAL A 27 -7.84 -8.56 0.60
C VAL A 27 -8.55 -7.26 0.24
N ILE A 28 -7.88 -6.43 -0.56
CA ILE A 28 -8.33 -5.11 -1.01
C ILE A 28 -8.85 -5.24 -2.44
N SER A 29 -10.17 -5.29 -2.60
CA SER A 29 -10.80 -5.13 -3.92
C SER A 29 -11.02 -3.65 -4.22
N PHE A 30 -10.76 -3.20 -5.44
CA PHE A 30 -10.83 -1.78 -5.76
C PHE A 30 -11.30 -1.52 -7.18
N ASP A 31 -11.78 -0.29 -7.38
CA ASP A 31 -12.26 0.26 -8.64
C ASP A 31 -12.10 1.79 -8.59
N THR A 32 -12.04 2.45 -9.75
CA THR A 32 -11.82 3.90 -9.83
C THR A 32 -12.74 4.59 -10.84
N GLU A 33 -13.08 5.86 -10.58
CA GLU A 33 -13.82 6.69 -11.53
C GLU A 33 -12.97 7.89 -11.97
N PHE A 34 -12.94 8.14 -13.27
CA PHE A 34 -12.12 9.17 -13.91
C PHE A 34 -12.79 9.68 -15.20
N PRO A 35 -12.40 10.86 -15.72
CA PRO A 35 -13.18 11.60 -16.71
C PRO A 35 -13.00 11.11 -18.16
N GLY A 36 -12.92 9.79 -18.38
CA GLY A 36 -12.87 9.15 -19.68
C GLY A 36 -11.46 8.90 -20.23
N PHE A 37 -11.37 8.89 -21.57
CA PHE A 37 -10.17 8.58 -22.33
C PHE A 37 -9.99 9.62 -23.44
N LEU A 38 -8.90 10.39 -23.40
CA LEU A 38 -8.58 11.38 -24.44
C LEU A 38 -8.05 10.69 -25.71
N ARG A 39 -7.37 9.56 -25.54
CA ARG A 39 -7.00 8.63 -26.61
C ARG A 39 -7.77 7.33 -26.42
N ASP A 40 -8.55 6.95 -27.42
CA ASP A 40 -9.15 5.63 -27.47
C ASP A 40 -8.12 4.60 -27.90
N THR A 41 -8.09 3.46 -27.21
CA THR A 41 -7.22 2.34 -27.57
C THR A 41 -8.02 1.28 -28.35
N PRO A 42 -7.64 0.96 -29.59
CA PRO A 42 -8.25 -0.14 -30.35
C PRO A 42 -8.13 -1.48 -29.62
N ARG A 43 -9.13 -2.36 -29.81
CA ARG A 43 -9.15 -3.69 -29.18
C ARG A 43 -7.95 -4.54 -29.59
N ASP A 44 -7.57 -4.45 -30.85
CA ASP A 44 -6.45 -5.14 -31.50
C ASP A 44 -5.14 -4.35 -31.44
N ALA A 45 -5.08 -3.26 -30.66
CA ALA A 45 -3.86 -2.49 -30.48
C ALA A 45 -2.69 -3.37 -30.01
N LEU A 46 -1.50 -3.05 -30.48
CA LEU A 46 -0.27 -3.63 -29.94
C LEU A 46 -0.13 -3.26 -28.47
N GLU A 47 0.57 -4.10 -27.72
CA GLU A 47 0.75 -3.91 -26.27
C GLU A 47 1.39 -2.58 -25.92
N ASP A 48 2.46 -2.19 -26.63
CA ASP A 48 3.15 -0.94 -26.38
C ASP A 48 2.23 0.27 -26.67
N GLN A 49 1.51 0.25 -27.80
CA GLN A 49 0.52 1.30 -28.12
C GLN A 49 -0.57 1.41 -27.04
N ARG A 50 -1.09 0.27 -26.56
CA ARG A 50 -2.08 0.26 -25.49
C ARG A 50 -1.52 0.88 -24.21
N TYR A 51 -0.30 0.54 -23.84
CA TYR A 51 0.34 1.11 -22.66
C TYR A 51 0.64 2.60 -22.83
N GLU A 52 1.08 3.04 -24.00
CA GLU A 52 1.28 4.45 -24.33
C GLU A 52 -0.02 5.26 -24.19
N ASP A 53 -1.15 4.73 -24.67
CA ASP A 53 -2.46 5.37 -24.51
C ASP A 53 -2.89 5.43 -23.04
N VAL A 54 -2.71 4.33 -22.30
CA VAL A 54 -2.96 4.30 -20.84
C VAL A 54 -2.15 5.37 -20.15
N LYS A 55 -0.84 5.42 -20.41
CA LYS A 55 0.07 6.40 -19.82
C LYS A 55 -0.37 7.82 -20.16
N PHE A 56 -0.63 8.11 -21.44
CA PHE A 56 -1.08 9.43 -21.88
C PHE A 56 -2.36 9.87 -21.18
N ASN A 57 -3.38 9.00 -21.16
CA ASN A 57 -4.67 9.31 -20.55
C ASN A 57 -4.55 9.52 -19.04
N VAL A 58 -3.90 8.59 -18.33
CA VAL A 58 -3.75 8.64 -16.88
C VAL A 58 -2.91 9.83 -16.45
N GLU A 59 -1.89 10.22 -17.20
CA GLU A 59 -1.08 11.40 -16.91
C GLU A 59 -1.84 12.71 -17.18
N SER A 60 -2.68 12.74 -18.21
CA SER A 60 -3.44 13.92 -18.64
C SER A 60 -4.73 14.19 -17.86
N LEU A 61 -5.28 13.16 -17.22
CA LEU A 61 -6.58 13.22 -16.53
C LEU A 61 -6.41 13.10 -15.01
N LYS A 62 -7.42 13.60 -14.28
CA LYS A 62 -7.47 13.56 -12.82
C LYS A 62 -8.42 12.46 -12.36
N LEU A 63 -7.98 11.70 -11.36
CA LEU A 63 -8.80 10.71 -10.68
C LEU A 63 -9.87 11.40 -9.83
N LEU A 64 -11.08 10.85 -9.80
CA LEU A 64 -12.24 11.48 -9.14
C LEU A 64 -12.68 10.70 -7.90
N GLN A 65 -12.82 9.38 -8.03
CA GLN A 65 -13.22 8.52 -6.92
C GLN A 65 -12.37 7.24 -6.87
N LEU A 66 -12.25 6.71 -5.65
CA LEU A 66 -11.61 5.43 -5.35
C LEU A 66 -12.54 4.60 -4.48
N GLY A 67 -12.86 3.40 -4.94
CA GLY A 67 -13.60 2.41 -4.17
C GLY A 67 -12.65 1.37 -3.61
N PHE A 68 -12.76 1.08 -2.32
CA PHE A 68 -12.05 -0.02 -1.69
C PHE A 68 -13.02 -0.88 -0.88
N THR A 69 -13.01 -2.18 -1.14
CA THR A 69 -13.71 -3.19 -0.34
C THR A 69 -12.70 -4.13 0.27
N LEU A 70 -12.74 -4.23 1.60
CA LEU A 70 -11.87 -5.11 2.38
C LEU A 70 -12.57 -6.42 2.69
N SER A 71 -11.88 -7.53 2.43
CA SER A 71 -12.38 -8.87 2.69
C SER A 71 -11.29 -9.80 3.23
N ASP A 72 -11.69 -10.94 3.79
CA ASP A 72 -10.79 -12.00 4.22
C ASP A 72 -10.58 -13.03 3.09
N ALA A 73 -9.69 -14.00 3.30
CA ALA A 73 -9.42 -15.04 2.32
C ALA A 73 -10.63 -15.95 2.01
N ARG A 74 -11.69 -15.92 2.83
CA ARG A 74 -12.94 -16.66 2.61
C ARG A 74 -13.97 -15.81 1.86
N GLY A 75 -13.68 -14.53 1.62
CA GLY A 75 -14.57 -13.57 0.99
C GLY A 75 -15.58 -12.93 1.93
N ASN A 76 -15.42 -13.07 3.25
CA ASN A 76 -16.23 -12.29 4.18
C ASN A 76 -15.81 -10.83 4.08
N ILE A 77 -16.76 -9.94 3.83
CA ILE A 77 -16.49 -8.51 3.68
C ILE A 77 -16.44 -7.85 5.06
N GLY A 78 -15.37 -7.10 5.32
CA GLY A 78 -15.18 -6.29 6.54
C GLY A 78 -15.71 -4.86 6.40
N GLY A 79 -15.60 -4.27 5.22
CA GLY A 79 -16.06 -2.90 4.96
C GLY A 79 -15.87 -2.47 3.50
N THR A 80 -16.63 -1.45 3.10
CA THR A 80 -16.47 -0.79 1.79
C THR A 80 -16.42 0.73 1.98
N TRP A 81 -15.40 1.35 1.40
CA TRP A 81 -15.15 2.79 1.45
C TRP A 81 -15.10 3.35 0.04
N GLU A 82 -15.65 4.55 -0.12
CA GLU A 82 -15.65 5.29 -1.37
C GLU A 82 -15.07 6.67 -1.13
N PHE A 83 -13.82 6.86 -1.52
CA PHE A 83 -13.09 8.11 -1.34
C PHE A 83 -13.37 9.05 -2.50
N HIS A 84 -13.73 10.28 -2.15
CA HIS A 84 -14.07 11.34 -3.09
C HIS A 84 -12.92 12.34 -3.12
N LEU A 85 -12.23 12.47 -4.25
CA LEU A 85 -11.07 13.34 -4.39
C LEU A 85 -11.49 14.74 -4.88
N SER A 86 -10.88 15.78 -4.31
CA SER A 86 -11.00 17.14 -4.82
C SER A 86 -9.93 17.44 -5.88
N GLY A 87 -10.04 18.61 -6.52
CA GLY A 87 -9.02 19.13 -7.43
C GLY A 87 -9.36 19.00 -8.91
N PHE A 88 -10.47 18.35 -9.28
CA PHE A 88 -11.01 18.39 -10.64
C PHE A 88 -11.93 19.61 -10.83
N ASN A 89 -11.76 20.31 -11.96
CA ASN A 89 -12.56 21.44 -12.39
C ASN A 89 -12.94 21.27 -13.86
N GLU A 90 -14.23 21.00 -14.11
CA GLU A 90 -14.79 20.78 -15.45
C GLU A 90 -14.53 21.93 -16.43
N LYS A 91 -14.34 23.17 -15.95
CA LYS A 91 -14.10 24.32 -16.83
C LYS A 91 -12.67 24.39 -17.38
N SER A 92 -11.70 23.82 -16.66
CA SER A 92 -10.27 24.00 -16.96
C SER A 92 -9.52 22.69 -17.19
N ASP A 93 -9.98 21.59 -16.59
CA ASP A 93 -9.29 20.31 -16.67
C ASP A 93 -9.70 19.53 -17.92
N PRO A 94 -8.75 18.83 -18.58
CA PRO A 94 -9.08 17.92 -19.66
C PRO A 94 -10.05 16.84 -19.22
N HIS A 95 -11.03 16.54 -20.08
CA HIS A 95 -12.05 15.51 -19.85
C HIS A 95 -12.76 15.14 -21.14
N VAL A 96 -13.46 14.02 -21.12
CA VAL A 96 -14.42 13.63 -22.17
C VAL A 96 -15.83 14.00 -21.73
N VAL A 97 -16.50 14.85 -22.50
CA VAL A 97 -17.86 15.36 -22.19
C VAL A 97 -18.87 14.22 -22.00
N ALA A 98 -18.81 13.19 -22.83
CA ALA A 98 -19.69 12.02 -22.71
C ALA A 98 -19.46 11.27 -21.38
N SER A 99 -18.21 11.12 -20.94
CA SER A 99 -17.87 10.49 -19.66
C SER A 99 -18.32 11.32 -18.48
N ILE A 100 -18.11 12.64 -18.49
CA ILE A 100 -18.66 13.54 -17.45
C ILE A 100 -20.18 13.44 -17.39
N SER A 101 -20.85 13.42 -18.53
CA SER A 101 -22.31 13.29 -18.61
C SER A 101 -22.81 11.95 -18.07
N LEU A 102 -22.05 10.86 -18.26
CA LEU A 102 -22.35 9.56 -17.68
C LEU A 102 -22.16 9.58 -16.16
N LEU A 103 -21.04 10.09 -15.67
CA LEU A 103 -20.74 10.19 -14.24
C LEU A 103 -21.78 11.02 -13.48
N LYS A 104 -22.20 12.17 -14.04
CA LYS A 104 -23.28 12.99 -13.47
C LYS A 104 -24.60 12.22 -13.38
N ARG A 105 -24.97 11.48 -14.44
CA ARG A 105 -26.18 10.66 -14.45
C ARG A 105 -26.13 9.52 -13.41
N ASN A 106 -24.94 9.02 -13.10
CA ASN A 106 -24.71 7.99 -12.09
C ASN A 106 -24.50 8.57 -10.67
N GLY A 107 -24.74 9.86 -10.48
CA GLY A 107 -24.80 10.51 -9.17
C GLY A 107 -23.53 11.20 -8.72
N LEU A 108 -22.50 11.32 -9.56
CA LEU A 108 -21.29 12.05 -9.21
C LEU A 108 -21.50 13.58 -9.26
N ASP A 109 -21.45 14.22 -8.10
CA ASP A 109 -21.58 15.67 -7.95
C ASP A 109 -20.20 16.34 -7.94
N PHE A 110 -19.83 16.91 -9.08
CA PHE A 110 -18.55 17.60 -9.27
C PHE A 110 -18.41 18.88 -8.44
N ALA A 111 -19.51 19.59 -8.15
CA ALA A 111 -19.46 20.76 -7.28
C ALA A 111 -19.13 20.34 -5.84
N ARG A 112 -19.76 19.23 -5.40
CA ARG A 112 -19.47 18.63 -4.10
C ARG A 112 -18.05 18.06 -4.01
N LEU A 113 -17.53 17.43 -5.07
CA LEU A 113 -16.12 17.00 -5.14
C LEU A 113 -15.17 18.19 -4.93
N GLY A 114 -15.41 19.30 -5.64
CA GLY A 114 -14.60 20.51 -5.51
C GLY A 114 -14.63 21.11 -4.11
N GLN A 115 -15.80 21.14 -3.47
CA GLN A 115 -15.98 21.79 -2.17
C GLN A 115 -15.60 20.90 -0.96
N PHE A 116 -15.87 19.61 -1.03
CA PHE A 116 -15.77 18.69 0.12
C PHE A 116 -14.89 17.47 -0.12
N GLY A 117 -14.35 17.30 -1.33
CA GLY A 117 -13.46 16.19 -1.66
C GLY A 117 -12.13 16.27 -0.91
N ILE A 118 -11.55 15.10 -0.69
CA ILE A 118 -10.27 14.91 -0.01
C ILE A 118 -9.17 15.44 -0.94
N SER A 119 -8.28 16.28 -0.42
CA SER A 119 -7.13 16.71 -1.22
C SER A 119 -6.23 15.51 -1.55
N VAL A 120 -5.68 15.48 -2.77
CA VAL A 120 -4.78 14.39 -3.20
C VAL A 120 -3.60 14.23 -2.23
N ALA A 121 -3.04 15.33 -1.73
CA ALA A 121 -1.93 15.31 -0.79
C ALA A 121 -2.30 14.62 0.54
N GLU A 122 -3.46 14.96 1.12
CA GLU A 122 -3.93 14.33 2.36
C GLU A 122 -4.23 12.84 2.16
N PHE A 123 -4.87 12.50 1.04
CA PHE A 123 -5.15 11.11 0.71
C PHE A 123 -3.85 10.30 0.64
N VAL A 124 -2.87 10.76 -0.16
CA VAL A 124 -1.60 10.07 -0.36
C VAL A 124 -0.83 9.92 0.95
N PHE A 125 -0.72 11.00 1.74
CA PHE A 125 -0.03 10.96 3.02
C PHE A 125 -0.66 9.94 3.98
N GLY A 126 -1.98 10.00 4.17
CA GLY A 126 -2.69 9.10 5.06
C GLY A 126 -2.65 7.64 4.59
N PHE A 127 -2.94 7.41 3.31
CA PHE A 127 -3.05 6.07 2.75
C PHE A 127 -1.71 5.35 2.66
N LEU A 128 -0.62 6.05 2.29
CA LEU A 128 0.73 5.47 2.31
C LEU A 128 1.16 5.02 3.71
N ARG A 129 0.78 5.76 4.76
CA ARG A 129 1.04 5.37 6.15
C ARG A 129 0.34 4.05 6.50
N VAL A 130 -0.92 3.89 6.12
CA VAL A 130 -1.67 2.63 6.29
C VAL A 130 -0.98 1.49 5.53
N LEU A 131 -0.69 1.69 4.24
CA LEU A 131 -0.03 0.67 3.42
C LEU A 131 1.32 0.24 4.01
N ARG A 132 2.12 1.18 4.54
CA ARG A 132 3.42 0.88 5.16
C ARG A 132 3.28 -0.01 6.39
N ILE A 133 2.32 0.26 7.26
CA ILE A 133 2.03 -0.56 8.45
C ILE A 133 1.68 -1.99 8.02
N HIS A 134 0.75 -2.12 7.07
CA HIS A 134 0.23 -3.43 6.68
C HIS A 134 1.22 -4.26 5.85
N ARG A 135 2.02 -3.65 4.96
CA ARG A 135 3.09 -4.35 4.23
C ARG A 135 4.13 -4.99 5.16
N GLY A 136 4.34 -4.43 6.35
CA GLY A 136 5.22 -5.01 7.35
C GLY A 136 4.59 -6.16 8.14
N LEU A 137 3.26 -6.28 8.18
CA LEU A 137 2.54 -7.20 9.04
C LEU A 137 1.99 -8.44 8.32
N HIS A 138 1.54 -8.30 7.07
CA HIS A 138 0.99 -9.39 6.28
C HIS A 138 0.98 -9.05 4.79
N ASP A 139 0.77 -10.08 3.97
CA ASP A 139 0.67 -9.94 2.53
C ASP A 139 -0.70 -9.37 2.14
N LEU A 140 -0.71 -8.11 1.71
CA LEU A 140 -1.90 -7.50 1.11
C LEU A 140 -2.16 -8.11 -0.27
N THR A 141 -3.41 -8.49 -0.51
CA THR A 141 -3.87 -8.98 -1.81
C THR A 141 -4.76 -7.94 -2.48
N TRP A 142 -4.39 -7.49 -3.66
CA TRP A 142 -5.12 -6.49 -4.42
C TRP A 142 -5.94 -7.16 -5.53
N VAL A 143 -7.20 -6.78 -5.65
CA VAL A 143 -8.14 -7.38 -6.60
C VAL A 143 -8.83 -6.28 -7.38
N CYS A 144 -8.80 -6.38 -8.71
CA CYS A 144 -9.47 -5.44 -9.61
C CYS A 144 -10.27 -6.21 -10.66
N PHE A 145 -11.10 -5.51 -11.41
CA PHE A 145 -11.73 -6.05 -12.61
C PHE A 145 -11.31 -5.20 -13.81
N HIS A 146 -10.56 -5.78 -14.76
CA HIS A 146 -10.05 -5.03 -15.91
C HIS A 146 -9.16 -3.84 -15.52
N GLY A 147 -8.37 -4.01 -14.46
CA GLY A 147 -7.80 -2.91 -13.68
C GLY A 147 -6.56 -2.24 -14.25
N LEU A 148 -6.32 -2.29 -15.56
CA LEU A 148 -5.13 -1.67 -16.17
C LEU A 148 -5.08 -0.16 -15.91
N TYR A 149 -6.21 0.53 -16.12
CA TYR A 149 -6.32 1.95 -15.82
C TYR A 149 -6.37 2.21 -14.31
N ASP A 150 -7.10 1.40 -13.54
CA ASP A 150 -7.23 1.57 -12.09
C ASP A 150 -5.88 1.48 -11.37
N LEU A 151 -5.07 0.48 -11.72
CA LEU A 151 -3.72 0.31 -11.20
C LEU A 151 -2.79 1.43 -11.64
N ALA A 152 -2.93 1.91 -12.88
CA ALA A 152 -2.14 3.04 -13.38
C ALA A 152 -2.47 4.34 -12.61
N TYR A 153 -3.75 4.62 -12.38
CA TYR A 153 -4.17 5.76 -11.55
C TYR A 153 -3.67 5.62 -10.11
N LEU A 154 -3.83 4.46 -9.49
CA LEU A 154 -3.31 4.22 -8.13
C LEU A 154 -1.78 4.32 -8.07
N LEU A 155 -1.05 3.82 -9.07
CA LEU A 155 0.40 3.93 -9.10
C LEU A 155 0.84 5.40 -9.22
N LYS A 156 0.26 6.17 -10.16
CA LYS A 156 0.50 7.62 -10.30
C LYS A 156 0.16 8.35 -9.00
N LEU A 157 -1.00 8.06 -8.42
CA LEU A 157 -1.45 8.68 -7.19
C LEU A 157 -0.51 8.39 -6.02
N LEU A 158 -0.10 7.14 -5.80
CA LEU A 158 0.70 6.79 -4.63
C LEU A 158 2.18 7.14 -4.77
N THR A 159 2.70 7.16 -5.99
CA THR A 159 4.11 7.51 -6.25
C THR A 159 4.32 9.01 -6.44
N GLN A 160 3.26 9.76 -6.81
CA GLN A 160 3.35 11.17 -7.19
C GLN A 160 4.41 11.43 -8.28
N LYS A 161 4.64 10.42 -9.14
CA LYS A 161 5.59 10.45 -10.25
C LYS A 161 4.86 10.13 -11.56
N PRO A 162 5.42 10.53 -12.72
CA PRO A 162 5.00 10.01 -14.02
C PRO A 162 5.03 8.48 -14.04
N LEU A 163 4.16 7.88 -14.85
CA LEU A 163 4.16 6.44 -15.06
C LEU A 163 5.44 6.00 -15.79
N PRO A 164 5.95 4.79 -15.52
CA PRO A 164 7.16 4.29 -16.19
C PRO A 164 7.07 4.31 -17.72
N ASP A 165 8.18 4.43 -18.43
CA ASP A 165 8.18 4.57 -19.89
C ASP A 165 7.88 3.28 -20.66
N SER A 166 7.96 2.11 -20.01
CA SER A 166 7.65 0.84 -20.64
C SER A 166 6.71 -0.02 -19.80
N VAL A 167 5.93 -0.88 -20.45
CA VAL A 167 5.00 -1.81 -19.80
C VAL A 167 5.71 -2.77 -18.83
N VAL A 168 6.96 -3.13 -19.13
CA VAL A 168 7.79 -3.96 -18.24
C VAL A 168 8.14 -3.21 -16.96
N MET A 169 8.56 -1.94 -17.07
CA MET A 169 8.88 -1.12 -15.90
C MET A 169 7.63 -0.76 -15.10
N PHE A 170 6.49 -0.60 -15.77
CA PHE A 170 5.18 -0.46 -15.14
C PHE A 170 4.82 -1.68 -14.29
N ALA A 171 4.89 -2.89 -14.86
CA ALA A 171 4.62 -4.12 -14.12
C ALA A 171 5.55 -4.30 -12.90
N LYS A 172 6.84 -3.94 -13.05
CA LYS A 172 7.80 -3.92 -11.93
C LYS A 172 7.37 -2.96 -10.82
N ALA A 173 7.01 -1.73 -11.18
CA ALA A 173 6.56 -0.72 -10.23
C ALA A 173 5.28 -1.17 -9.49
N LEU A 174 4.33 -1.80 -10.19
CA LEU A 174 3.15 -2.40 -9.56
C LEU A 174 3.52 -3.49 -8.55
N GLY A 175 4.49 -4.35 -8.88
CA GLY A 175 4.96 -5.40 -7.98
C GLY A 175 5.63 -4.87 -6.70
N VAL A 176 6.30 -3.72 -6.78
CA VAL A 176 6.88 -3.01 -5.64
C VAL A 176 5.80 -2.37 -4.75
N VAL A 177 4.78 -1.78 -5.36
CA VAL A 177 3.75 -1.02 -4.62
C VAL A 177 2.62 -1.90 -4.09
N PHE A 178 2.16 -2.89 -4.85
CA PHE A 178 0.93 -3.61 -4.50
C PHE A 178 1.21 -5.06 -4.10
N GLY A 179 2.34 -5.64 -4.48
CA GLY A 179 2.69 -7.01 -4.12
C GLY A 179 1.85 -8.03 -4.88
N ILE A 180 0.83 -8.61 -4.23
CA ILE A 180 -0.04 -9.64 -4.84
C ILE A 180 -1.21 -8.95 -5.52
N ILE A 181 -1.39 -9.18 -6.82
CA ILE A 181 -2.48 -8.61 -7.63
C ILE A 181 -3.25 -9.72 -8.33
N TYR A 182 -4.58 -9.56 -8.41
CA TYR A 182 -5.49 -10.34 -9.25
C TYR A 182 -6.35 -9.42 -10.11
N ASP A 183 -6.46 -9.74 -11.40
CA ASP A 183 -7.46 -9.18 -12.29
C ASP A 183 -8.55 -10.22 -12.57
N VAL A 184 -9.76 -9.96 -12.05
CA VAL A 184 -10.92 -10.83 -12.18
C VAL A 184 -11.31 -11.04 -13.65
N LYS A 185 -11.11 -10.05 -14.52
CA LYS A 185 -11.38 -10.21 -15.96
C LYS A 185 -10.34 -11.11 -16.62
N PHE A 186 -9.08 -11.05 -16.18
CA PHE A 186 -8.07 -12.01 -16.61
C PHE A 186 -8.40 -13.43 -16.13
N MET A 187 -8.78 -13.58 -14.85
CA MET A 187 -9.21 -14.86 -14.27
C MET A 187 -10.36 -15.50 -15.06
N ALA A 188 -11.30 -14.68 -15.55
CA ALA A 188 -12.45 -15.14 -16.32
C ALA A 188 -12.07 -15.89 -17.61
N ARG A 189 -10.85 -15.71 -18.14
CA ARG A 189 -10.32 -16.46 -19.29
C ARG A 189 -10.26 -17.97 -19.04
N TYR A 190 -10.05 -18.37 -17.79
CA TYR A 190 -9.92 -19.77 -17.38
C TYR A 190 -11.23 -20.37 -16.87
N CYS A 191 -12.32 -19.60 -16.88
CA CYS A 191 -13.61 -20.02 -16.36
C CYS A 191 -14.56 -20.38 -17.50
N LYS A 192 -14.97 -21.66 -17.58
CA LYS A 192 -15.91 -22.13 -18.60
C LYS A 192 -17.22 -21.33 -18.51
N GLY A 193 -17.68 -20.81 -19.65
CA GLY A 193 -18.90 -20.01 -19.74
C GLY A 193 -18.69 -18.50 -19.62
N PHE A 194 -17.47 -18.02 -19.37
CA PHE A 194 -17.15 -16.59 -19.31
C PHE A 194 -16.49 -16.05 -20.59
N PHE A 195 -16.76 -16.69 -21.73
CA PHE A 195 -16.43 -16.17 -23.07
C PHE A 195 -14.95 -15.78 -23.25
N GLY A 196 -14.03 -16.56 -22.66
CA GLY A 196 -12.60 -16.26 -22.75
C GLY A 196 -12.22 -14.91 -22.12
N GLY A 197 -12.97 -14.44 -21.11
CA GLY A 197 -12.74 -13.16 -20.44
C GLY A 197 -13.33 -11.93 -21.14
N GLU A 198 -13.95 -12.10 -22.31
CA GLU A 198 -14.64 -11.03 -23.04
C GLU A 198 -16.04 -10.75 -22.49
N ILE A 199 -16.08 -10.40 -21.20
CA ILE A 199 -17.31 -10.23 -20.43
C ILE A 199 -17.14 -9.07 -19.45
N GLY A 200 -18.22 -8.32 -19.20
CA GLY A 200 -18.24 -7.22 -18.22
C GLY A 200 -18.63 -7.69 -16.81
N LEU A 201 -18.22 -6.94 -15.78
CA LEU A 201 -18.39 -7.29 -14.37
C LEU A 201 -19.83 -7.65 -14.01
N ALA A 202 -20.80 -6.82 -14.40
CA ALA A 202 -22.23 -7.06 -14.13
C ALA A 202 -22.73 -8.40 -14.72
N ARG A 203 -22.20 -8.80 -15.89
CA ARG A 203 -22.59 -10.08 -16.50
C ARG A 203 -21.88 -11.27 -15.86
N VAL A 204 -20.62 -11.12 -15.44
CA VAL A 204 -19.94 -12.14 -14.61
C VAL A 204 -20.71 -12.35 -13.31
N ALA A 205 -21.07 -11.27 -12.61
CA ALA A 205 -21.86 -11.33 -11.39
C ALA A 205 -23.19 -12.06 -11.59
N LYS A 206 -23.93 -11.74 -12.66
CA LYS A 206 -25.17 -12.43 -13.02
C LYS A 206 -24.97 -13.93 -13.25
N LEU A 207 -23.91 -14.34 -13.95
CA LEU A 207 -23.63 -15.76 -14.20
C LEU A 207 -23.21 -16.53 -12.95
N LEU A 208 -22.67 -15.83 -11.95
CA LEU A 208 -22.27 -16.38 -10.66
C LEU A 208 -23.36 -16.28 -9.58
N ASP A 209 -24.53 -15.75 -9.92
CA ASP A 209 -25.62 -15.44 -9.00
C ASP A 209 -25.18 -14.54 -7.83
N VAL A 210 -24.37 -13.52 -8.15
CA VAL A 210 -23.92 -12.49 -7.21
C VAL A 210 -24.74 -11.23 -7.44
N GLN A 211 -25.38 -10.75 -6.38
CA GLN A 211 -26.20 -9.54 -6.39
C GLN A 211 -25.35 -8.29 -6.09
N ARG A 212 -25.58 -7.20 -6.82
CA ARG A 212 -24.96 -5.90 -6.56
C ARG A 212 -25.57 -5.26 -5.31
N SER A 213 -24.73 -4.59 -4.53
CA SER A 213 -25.14 -3.64 -3.49
C SER A 213 -24.63 -2.24 -3.84
N GLY A 214 -25.52 -1.25 -3.84
CA GLY A 214 -25.22 0.12 -4.31
C GLY A 214 -25.48 0.30 -5.81
N GLU A 215 -25.27 1.52 -6.29
CA GLU A 215 -25.49 1.91 -7.69
C GLU A 215 -24.31 1.48 -8.57
N ALA A 216 -24.59 1.02 -9.79
CA ALA A 216 -23.53 0.73 -10.76
C ALA A 216 -22.82 2.03 -11.21
N HIS A 217 -21.54 1.94 -11.58
CA HIS A 217 -20.71 3.09 -11.99
C HIS A 217 -20.47 4.08 -10.84
N GLN A 218 -20.22 3.49 -9.67
CA GLN A 218 -19.71 4.15 -8.49
C GLN A 218 -18.63 3.23 -7.92
N ALA A 219 -17.43 3.76 -7.76
CA ALA A 219 -16.24 2.98 -7.42
C ALA A 219 -16.46 2.09 -6.18
N GLY A 220 -17.18 2.58 -5.16
CA GLY A 220 -17.52 1.81 -3.97
C GLY A 220 -18.37 0.58 -4.28
N SER A 221 -19.45 0.73 -5.06
CA SER A 221 -20.30 -0.40 -5.44
C SER A 221 -19.58 -1.40 -6.34
N ASP A 222 -18.80 -0.89 -7.31
CA ASP A 222 -18.06 -1.73 -8.25
C ASP A 222 -16.90 -2.48 -7.58
N SER A 223 -16.20 -1.87 -6.62
CA SER A 223 -15.21 -2.58 -5.79
C SER A 223 -15.85 -3.70 -4.94
N LEU A 224 -17.06 -3.48 -4.41
CA LEU A 224 -17.79 -4.47 -3.61
C LEU A 224 -18.28 -5.63 -4.48
N LEU A 225 -18.80 -5.34 -5.67
CA LEU A 225 -19.17 -6.38 -6.62
C LEU A 225 -17.96 -7.18 -7.09
N THR A 226 -16.83 -6.50 -7.32
CA THR A 226 -15.54 -7.13 -7.65
C THR A 226 -15.09 -8.10 -6.55
N ALA A 227 -15.16 -7.69 -5.28
CA ALA A 227 -14.83 -8.57 -4.14
C ALA A 227 -15.71 -9.83 -4.10
N ALA A 228 -17.02 -9.64 -4.24
CA ALA A 228 -17.98 -10.74 -4.19
C ALA A 228 -17.82 -11.71 -5.37
N VAL A 229 -17.59 -11.19 -6.58
CA VAL A 229 -17.30 -11.99 -7.77
C VAL A 229 -16.00 -12.76 -7.61
N PHE A 230 -14.92 -12.11 -7.15
CA PHE A 230 -13.63 -12.75 -6.91
C PHE A 230 -13.74 -13.92 -5.94
N SER A 231 -14.41 -13.71 -4.79
CA SER A 231 -14.66 -14.76 -3.81
C SER A 231 -15.44 -15.94 -4.42
N LYS A 232 -16.55 -15.64 -5.12
CA LYS A 232 -17.39 -16.67 -5.74
C LYS A 232 -16.66 -17.43 -6.84
N MET A 233 -15.83 -16.75 -7.63
CA MET A 233 -14.98 -17.38 -8.65
C MET A 233 -13.97 -18.34 -8.01
N ASN A 234 -13.26 -17.91 -6.96
CA ASN A 234 -12.30 -18.77 -6.26
C ASN A 234 -12.94 -19.99 -5.59
N ALA A 235 -14.17 -19.84 -5.09
CA ALA A 235 -14.93 -20.96 -4.52
C ALA A 235 -15.40 -21.96 -5.59
N THR A 236 -15.71 -21.49 -6.81
CA THR A 236 -16.29 -22.30 -7.89
C THR A 236 -15.23 -22.94 -8.78
N PHE A 237 -14.18 -22.20 -9.13
CA PHE A 237 -13.15 -22.61 -10.07
C PHE A 237 -11.82 -22.80 -9.35
N ARG A 238 -11.52 -24.05 -8.97
CA ARG A 238 -10.24 -24.41 -8.33
C ARG A 238 -9.06 -24.02 -9.22
N SER A 239 -7.95 -23.62 -8.59
CA SER A 239 -6.67 -23.32 -9.23
C SER A 239 -6.60 -22.04 -10.09
N VAL A 240 -7.72 -21.37 -10.39
CA VAL A 240 -7.73 -20.15 -11.22
C VAL A 240 -6.88 -19.04 -10.60
N ALA A 241 -6.96 -18.83 -9.29
CA ALA A 241 -6.11 -17.88 -8.58
C ALA A 241 -4.62 -18.18 -8.81
N GLY A 242 -4.18 -19.42 -8.56
CA GLY A 242 -2.77 -19.81 -8.74
C GLY A 242 -2.23 -19.57 -10.16
N MET A 243 -3.08 -19.64 -11.18
CA MET A 243 -2.70 -19.43 -12.59
C MET A 243 -2.74 -17.96 -13.05
N SER A 244 -3.30 -17.06 -12.25
CA SER A 244 -3.62 -15.68 -12.67
C SER A 244 -3.00 -14.61 -11.77
N GLN A 245 -2.31 -15.00 -10.69
CA GLN A 245 -1.64 -14.06 -9.82
C GLN A 245 -0.62 -13.22 -10.61
N GLY A 246 -0.73 -11.90 -10.48
CA GLY A 246 0.13 -10.94 -11.17
C GLY A 246 -0.20 -10.75 -12.65
N CYS A 247 -1.18 -11.46 -13.20
CA CYS A 247 -1.60 -11.30 -14.58
C CYS A 247 -2.69 -10.23 -14.68
N LEU A 248 -2.47 -9.25 -15.55
CA LEU A 248 -3.36 -8.11 -15.75
C LEU A 248 -3.97 -8.19 -17.15
N TYR A 249 -5.28 -7.97 -17.28
CA TYR A 249 -5.91 -8.00 -18.59
C TYR A 249 -5.42 -6.80 -19.43
N GLY A 250 -4.87 -7.08 -20.62
CA GLY A 250 -4.43 -6.08 -21.58
C GLY A 250 -2.91 -5.94 -21.73
N ILE A 251 -2.13 -6.52 -20.81
CA ILE A 251 -0.66 -6.55 -20.88
C ILE A 251 -0.11 -7.95 -20.60
N SER A 252 1.06 -8.24 -21.13
CA SER A 252 1.75 -9.53 -21.05
C SER A 252 2.70 -9.69 -19.86
N PRO A 253 3.41 -8.63 -19.37
CA PRO A 253 4.33 -8.81 -18.26
C PRO A 253 3.58 -9.23 -17.00
N THR A 254 4.05 -10.32 -16.39
CA THR A 254 3.52 -10.76 -15.10
C THR A 254 4.09 -9.87 -14.00
N ILE A 255 3.20 -9.35 -13.16
CA ILE A 255 3.57 -8.54 -12.01
C ILE A 255 4.07 -9.47 -10.91
N VAL A 256 5.36 -9.37 -10.61
CA VAL A 256 6.02 -10.17 -9.58
C VAL A 256 6.26 -9.30 -8.36
N ARG A 257 5.98 -9.86 -7.18
CA ARG A 257 6.29 -9.23 -5.91
C ARG A 257 7.81 -9.15 -5.71
N TYR A 258 8.32 -7.95 -5.41
CA TYR A 258 9.76 -7.72 -5.24
C TYR A 258 10.26 -7.74 -3.79
N TRP A 259 9.37 -7.88 -2.80
CA TRP A 259 9.72 -7.91 -1.37
C TRP A 259 9.16 -9.16 -0.68
N GLN A 260 9.95 -9.80 0.18
CA GLN A 260 9.46 -10.81 1.14
C GLN A 260 9.39 -10.13 2.53
N PRO A 261 8.27 -10.20 3.27
CA PRO A 261 8.26 -9.70 4.64
C PRO A 261 9.05 -10.68 5.51
N ALA A 262 9.92 -10.17 6.37
CA ALA A 262 10.42 -10.98 7.48
C ALA A 262 9.23 -11.35 8.38
N PRO A 263 9.16 -12.60 8.89
CA PRO A 263 8.04 -13.02 9.73
C PRO A 263 7.95 -12.15 11.00
N VAL A 264 6.86 -11.39 11.14
CA VAL A 264 6.57 -10.65 12.37
C VAL A 264 5.98 -11.61 13.40
N ILE A 265 6.81 -12.05 14.35
CA ILE A 265 6.35 -12.83 15.51
C ILE A 265 5.63 -11.88 16.47
N LEU A 266 4.30 -11.85 16.41
CA LEU A 266 3.45 -11.19 17.40
C LEU A 266 3.56 -11.93 18.75
N ARG A 267 4.44 -11.46 19.65
CA ARG A 267 4.36 -11.88 21.06
C ARG A 267 3.11 -11.27 21.68
N ARG A 268 2.26 -12.11 22.29
CA ARG A 268 1.12 -11.66 23.10
C ARG A 268 1.63 -10.70 24.19
N PRO A 269 1.00 -9.53 24.41
CA PRO A 269 1.38 -8.65 25.49
C PRO A 269 1.02 -9.30 26.83
N CYS A 270 2.04 -9.72 27.59
CA CYS A 270 1.89 -9.94 29.02
C CYS A 270 1.78 -8.58 29.69
N PHE A 271 0.60 -8.23 30.18
CA PHE A 271 0.39 -7.03 30.98
C PHE A 271 1.03 -7.20 32.37
N PRO A 272 1.93 -6.32 32.81
CA PRO A 272 2.23 -6.18 34.23
C PRO A 272 1.13 -5.34 34.90
N VAL A 273 0.74 -5.79 36.10
CA VAL A 273 -0.21 -5.13 37.00
C VAL A 273 0.35 -3.78 37.48
N ALA A 274 -0.56 -2.82 37.72
CA ALA A 274 -0.36 -1.37 37.84
C ALA A 274 0.36 -0.85 39.12
N ALA A 275 0.86 0.41 39.04
CA ALA A 275 0.81 1.43 40.11
C ALA A 275 1.18 2.86 39.58
N PRO A 276 0.83 3.98 40.28
CA PRO A 276 0.31 5.21 39.64
C PRO A 276 1.07 6.55 39.91
N HIS A 277 0.63 7.62 39.19
CA HIS A 277 0.74 9.09 39.49
C HIS A 277 2.12 9.79 39.25
N VAL A 278 2.31 11.08 38.85
CA VAL A 278 1.51 12.34 38.75
C VAL A 278 2.32 13.46 38.00
N TYR A 279 1.62 14.29 37.18
CA TYR A 279 1.78 15.73 36.78
C TYR A 279 2.95 16.32 35.95
N GLY A 280 2.56 17.23 35.02
CA GLY A 280 3.35 18.42 34.62
C GLY A 280 3.12 18.94 33.19
N ALA A 281 2.38 20.03 33.00
CA ALA A 281 1.96 20.60 31.71
C ALA A 281 2.98 21.55 31.04
N ARG A 282 2.89 21.73 29.70
CA ARG A 282 2.71 23.03 29.00
C ARG A 282 2.63 22.88 27.47
N LEU A 283 1.60 23.47 26.88
CA LEU A 283 1.40 23.70 25.44
C LEU A 283 2.14 24.96 25.00
N ILE A 284 2.87 24.89 23.89
CA ILE A 284 3.29 26.04 23.08
C ILE A 284 3.02 25.70 21.62
N HIS A 285 2.31 26.58 20.91
CA HIS A 285 1.86 26.42 19.52
C HIS A 285 2.90 26.91 18.49
N SER A 286 2.92 26.21 17.33
CA SER A 286 3.28 26.67 15.96
C SER A 286 4.74 26.46 15.47
N PRO A 287 4.98 26.24 14.15
CA PRO A 287 4.29 25.37 13.18
C PRO A 287 5.25 24.39 12.43
N ILE A 288 4.67 23.33 11.84
CA ILE A 288 5.28 22.37 10.88
C ILE A 288 6.47 21.54 11.44
N LEU A 289 6.13 20.50 12.21
CA LEU A 289 6.95 19.29 12.34
C LEU A 289 6.01 18.06 12.29
N PRO A 290 6.46 16.92 11.78
CA PRO A 290 5.81 15.64 12.05
C PRO A 290 5.97 15.39 13.54
N THR A 291 4.93 15.69 14.31
CA THR A 291 4.92 15.38 15.73
C THR A 291 4.88 13.86 15.85
N TYR A 292 6.03 13.25 16.17
CA TYR A 292 6.03 11.99 16.90
C TYR A 292 5.32 12.28 18.21
N VAL A 293 4.00 12.10 18.21
CA VAL A 293 3.23 12.12 19.44
C VAL A 293 3.82 11.00 20.30
N HIS A 294 4.43 11.38 21.42
CA HIS A 294 4.78 10.52 22.53
C HIS A 294 3.49 9.84 23.04
N ILE A 295 3.04 8.82 22.32
CA ILE A 295 2.19 7.79 22.90
C ILE A 295 3.16 6.95 23.73
N ALA A 296 2.81 6.68 24.98
CA ALA A 296 3.58 5.88 25.92
C ALA A 296 3.71 4.41 25.42
N GLY A 297 4.51 4.22 24.38
CA GLY A 297 4.78 2.98 23.68
C GLY A 297 5.89 3.26 22.67
N LYS A 298 7.09 2.77 22.96
CA LYS A 298 8.32 2.97 22.16
C LYS A 298 8.05 2.74 20.68
N VAL A 299 8.42 3.69 19.81
CA VAL A 299 8.56 3.43 18.37
C VAL A 299 9.55 2.26 18.23
N PRO A 300 9.18 1.16 17.57
CA PRO A 300 10.11 0.05 17.40
C PRO A 300 11.40 0.51 16.70
N ASN A 301 12.56 0.21 17.30
CA ASN A 301 13.87 0.65 16.81
C ASN A 301 14.15 0.27 15.34
N TYR A 302 13.52 -0.80 14.84
CA TYR A 302 13.62 -1.20 13.43
C TYR A 302 12.98 -0.19 12.46
N LEU A 303 11.95 0.56 12.88
CA LEU A 303 11.32 1.58 12.06
C LEU A 303 12.24 2.79 11.90
N ILE A 304 12.92 3.20 12.98
CA ILE A 304 13.90 4.29 12.95
C ILE A 304 15.10 3.90 12.08
N LEU A 305 15.58 2.65 12.19
CA LEU A 305 16.66 2.12 11.36
C LEU A 305 16.25 2.02 9.88
N SER A 306 15.04 1.55 9.59
CA SER A 306 14.52 1.45 8.22
C SER A 306 14.37 2.82 7.56
N ASP A 307 13.90 3.83 8.29
CA ASP A 307 13.76 5.20 7.76
C ASP A 307 15.15 5.83 7.54
N LEU A 308 16.12 5.60 8.44
CA LEU A 308 17.51 6.04 8.25
C LEU A 308 18.12 5.38 7.00
N CYS A 309 17.89 4.08 6.79
CA CYS A 309 18.34 3.36 5.59
C CYS A 309 17.72 3.93 4.32
N TYR A 310 16.42 4.20 4.31
CA TYR A 310 15.72 4.77 3.16
C TYR A 310 16.27 6.16 2.76
N HIS A 311 16.55 7.01 3.75
CA HIS A 311 17.16 8.31 3.50
C HIS A 311 18.59 8.18 2.96
N LEU A 312 19.39 7.28 3.51
CA LEU A 312 20.76 7.01 3.05
C LEU A 312 20.80 6.39 1.64
N GLU A 313 19.83 5.53 1.31
CA GLU A 313 19.65 4.98 -0.04
C GLU A 313 19.25 6.06 -1.05
N GLY A 314 18.33 6.95 -0.68
CA GLY A 314 17.98 8.11 -1.49
C GLY A 314 19.17 9.01 -1.80
N GLU A 315 20.08 9.21 -0.84
CA GLU A 315 21.32 10.00 -1.05
C GLU A 315 22.30 9.32 -2.01
N LEU A 316 22.39 7.98 -1.99
CA LEU A 316 23.22 7.21 -2.92
C LEU A 316 22.69 7.25 -4.36
N GLU A 317 21.36 7.33 -4.49
CA GLU A 317 20.67 7.47 -5.77
C GLU A 317 20.67 8.93 -6.27
N GLY A 318 21.37 9.83 -5.58
CA GLY A 318 21.59 11.22 -6.00
C GLY A 318 20.54 12.22 -5.48
N SER A 319 19.71 11.83 -4.52
CA SER A 319 18.75 12.74 -3.87
C SER A 319 19.41 13.50 -2.72
N GLU A 320 19.27 14.83 -2.64
CA GLU A 320 19.72 15.58 -1.45
C GLU A 320 18.80 15.30 -0.26
N VAL A 321 19.36 14.77 0.83
CA VAL A 321 18.65 14.61 2.11
C VAL A 321 18.73 15.92 2.88
N SER A 322 17.58 16.46 3.28
CA SER A 322 17.59 17.63 4.18
C SER A 322 18.17 17.23 5.54
N ALA A 323 19.03 18.07 6.11
CA ALA A 323 19.78 17.74 7.33
C ALA A 323 18.89 17.52 8.58
N GLY A 324 17.63 17.97 8.55
CA GLY A 324 16.68 17.86 9.66
C GLY A 324 16.28 16.41 9.98
N PRO A 325 15.60 15.70 9.05
CA PRO A 325 15.17 14.31 9.24
C PRO A 325 16.30 13.36 9.64
N PHE A 326 17.47 13.49 9.00
CA PHE A 326 18.63 12.66 9.30
C PHE A 326 19.15 12.87 10.73
N LYS A 327 19.20 14.13 11.19
CA LYS A 327 19.66 14.49 12.53
C LYS A 327 18.69 14.03 13.61
N GLU A 328 17.39 14.15 13.37
CA GLU A 328 16.34 13.71 14.31
C GLU A 328 16.29 12.18 14.45
N LEU A 329 16.33 11.44 13.34
CA LEU A 329 16.36 9.98 13.37
C LEU A 329 17.64 9.43 14.03
N SER A 330 18.77 10.09 13.80
CA SER A 330 20.03 9.77 14.47
C SER A 330 19.96 10.02 15.98
N GLN A 331 19.31 11.10 16.41
CA GLN A 331 19.12 11.44 17.83
C GLN A 331 18.17 10.44 18.53
N LEU A 332 17.08 10.07 17.87
CA LEU A 332 16.14 9.05 18.37
C LEU A 332 16.81 7.67 18.53
N LEU A 333 17.73 7.32 17.62
CA LEU A 333 18.57 6.12 17.72
C LEU A 333 19.48 6.16 18.96
N ILE A 334 20.12 7.30 19.23
CA ILE A 334 20.98 7.51 20.41
C ILE A 334 20.18 7.38 21.71
N GLU A 335 18.95 7.92 21.74
CA GLU A 335 18.08 7.91 22.91
C GLU A 335 17.41 6.55 23.18
N SER A 336 17.45 5.62 22.21
CA SER A 336 16.76 4.33 22.27
C SER A 336 17.42 3.26 23.19
N ASN A 337 18.52 3.58 23.87
CA ASN A 337 19.27 2.68 24.77
C ASN A 337 19.74 1.36 24.11
N MET A 338 19.98 1.36 22.79
CA MET A 338 20.66 0.27 22.09
C MET A 338 22.13 0.18 22.56
N HIS A 339 22.61 -1.04 22.83
CA HIS A 339 23.96 -1.34 23.33
C HIS A 339 25.05 -0.48 22.64
N THR A 340 25.80 0.26 23.46
CA THR A 340 26.68 1.37 23.12
C THR A 340 27.78 1.04 22.08
N CYS A 341 28.18 -0.22 21.96
CA CYS A 341 29.21 -0.63 20.98
C CYS A 341 28.74 -0.55 19.52
N LEU A 342 27.47 -0.87 19.24
CA LEU A 342 26.94 -0.94 17.88
C LEU A 342 26.76 0.47 17.28
N ILE A 343 26.21 1.38 18.08
CA ILE A 343 26.01 2.80 17.72
C ILE A 343 27.37 3.51 17.60
N LEU A 344 28.33 3.24 18.49
CA LEU A 344 29.68 3.82 18.38
C LEU A 344 30.41 3.36 17.12
N ASN A 345 30.25 2.10 16.70
CA ASN A 345 30.81 1.62 15.43
C ASN A 345 30.14 2.25 14.21
N VAL A 346 28.81 2.40 14.22
CA VAL A 346 28.08 3.07 13.14
C VAL A 346 28.47 4.56 13.06
N LEU A 347 28.53 5.27 14.20
CA LEU A 347 28.93 6.68 14.27
C LEU A 347 30.42 6.91 13.92
N ASN A 348 31.32 6.02 14.32
CA ASN A 348 32.75 6.12 13.98
C ASN A 348 33.00 5.90 12.48
N ASN A 349 32.30 4.94 11.87
CA ASN A 349 32.36 4.74 10.41
C ASN A 349 31.75 5.91 9.63
N MET A 350 30.71 6.56 10.17
CA MET A 350 30.12 7.77 9.57
C MET A 350 30.99 9.02 9.75
N LYS A 351 31.71 9.18 10.87
CA LYS A 351 32.72 10.24 11.04
C LYS A 351 33.90 10.06 10.08
N ALA A 352 34.36 8.83 9.85
CA ALA A 352 35.41 8.54 8.87
C ALA A 352 34.95 8.86 7.42
N ALA A 353 33.68 8.67 7.11
CA ALA A 353 33.10 9.01 5.79
C ALA A 353 32.99 10.53 5.55
N ASN A 354 32.67 11.32 6.59
CA ASN A 354 32.61 12.79 6.49
C ASN A 354 33.97 13.49 6.52
N SER A 355 35.05 12.80 6.90
CA SER A 355 36.39 13.40 7.05
C SER A 355 37.39 13.05 5.93
N MET A 356 37.01 12.30 4.88
CA MET A 356 37.96 11.87 3.84
C MET A 356 37.44 12.16 2.41
N ALA A 357 38.21 12.94 1.65
CA ALA A 357 37.94 13.45 0.31
C ALA A 357 37.96 12.40 -0.83
N LEU A 358 37.59 11.15 -0.56
CA LEU A 358 37.44 10.07 -1.57
C LEU A 358 36.03 9.48 -1.47
N LEU A 359 35.06 10.23 -2.02
CA LEU A 359 33.62 10.13 -1.75
C LEU A 359 32.90 8.88 -2.27
N THR A 360 33.48 8.06 -3.15
CA THR A 360 32.77 6.89 -3.72
C THR A 360 33.18 5.56 -3.09
N SER A 361 34.46 5.37 -2.76
CA SER A 361 34.94 4.14 -2.13
C SER A 361 34.62 4.10 -0.63
N SER A 362 34.67 5.25 0.07
CA SER A 362 34.37 5.33 1.51
C SER A 362 32.88 5.19 1.80
N LYS A 363 32.01 5.81 0.99
CA LYS A 363 30.54 5.67 1.08
C LYS A 363 30.10 4.22 0.87
N LEU A 364 30.54 3.57 -0.22
CA LEU A 364 30.20 2.17 -0.51
C LEU A 364 30.72 1.20 0.55
N SER A 365 31.89 1.48 1.13
CA SER A 365 32.46 0.67 2.21
C SER A 365 31.71 0.85 3.53
N ALA A 366 31.30 2.09 3.87
CA ALA A 366 30.47 2.37 5.04
C ALA A 366 29.10 1.67 4.93
N LEU A 367 28.50 1.65 3.74
CA LEU A 367 27.24 0.96 3.48
C LEU A 367 27.36 -0.57 3.49
N ARG A 368 28.46 -1.11 2.98
CA ARG A 368 28.75 -2.55 3.10
C ARG A 368 28.94 -2.94 4.57
N ALA A 369 29.64 -2.12 5.36
CA ALA A 369 29.76 -2.33 6.79
C ALA A 369 28.40 -2.26 7.51
N LEU A 370 27.56 -1.27 7.17
CA LEU A 370 26.21 -1.12 7.73
C LEU A 370 25.32 -2.32 7.38
N ARG A 371 25.38 -2.78 6.13
CA ARG A 371 24.65 -3.96 5.64
C ARG A 371 25.11 -5.25 6.33
N SER A 372 26.41 -5.44 6.51
CA SER A 372 26.94 -6.61 7.23
C SER A 372 26.55 -6.61 8.71
N VAL A 373 26.50 -5.44 9.35
CA VAL A 373 26.03 -5.29 10.73
C VAL A 373 24.52 -5.58 10.84
N LEU A 374 23.72 -5.13 9.87
CA LEU A 374 22.29 -5.42 9.82
C LEU A 374 22.00 -6.91 9.62
N ILE A 375 22.79 -7.59 8.77
CA ILE A 375 22.71 -9.05 8.56
C ILE A 375 23.08 -9.81 9.84
N ALA A 376 24.19 -9.44 10.49
CA ALA A 376 24.59 -10.05 11.75
C ALA A 376 23.54 -9.82 12.87
N TYR A 377 22.89 -8.67 12.91
CA TYR A 377 21.84 -8.38 13.90
C TYR A 377 20.55 -9.16 13.65
N THR A 378 20.19 -9.42 12.38
CA THR A 378 19.10 -10.35 12.04
C THR A 378 19.44 -11.80 12.36
N ASP A 379 20.71 -12.20 12.24
CA ASP A 379 21.17 -13.55 12.55
C ASP A 379 21.30 -13.80 14.06
N ASP A 380 21.78 -12.83 14.85
CA ASP A 380 21.86 -12.93 16.33
C ASP A 380 20.48 -13.01 17.00
N LEU A 381 19.45 -12.43 16.38
CA LEU A 381 18.06 -12.59 16.85
C LEU A 381 17.49 -13.99 16.56
N SER A 382 18.08 -14.73 15.61
CA SER A 382 17.68 -16.10 15.28
C SER A 382 18.37 -17.15 16.19
N THR A 383 19.65 -16.93 16.55
CA THR A 383 20.45 -17.87 17.34
C THR A 383 20.10 -17.89 18.84
N ILE A 384 19.48 -16.84 19.37
CA ILE A 384 18.99 -16.81 20.77
C ILE A 384 17.75 -17.70 20.96
N SER A 385 17.08 -18.13 19.88
CA SER A 385 15.84 -18.93 19.97
C SER A 385 16.03 -20.46 19.99
N ASP A 386 17.24 -20.96 19.74
CA ASP A 386 17.50 -22.42 19.61
C ASP A 386 18.15 -23.07 20.85
N ASN A 387 18.42 -22.34 21.93
CA ASN A 387 19.11 -22.87 23.12
C ASN A 387 18.30 -22.79 24.44
N SER A 388 17.01 -23.13 24.44
CA SER A 388 16.27 -23.28 25.70
C SER A 388 15.05 -24.21 25.66
N VAL A 389 15.19 -25.47 25.27
CA VAL A 389 14.32 -26.55 25.79
C VAL A 389 15.12 -27.86 25.78
N ASP A 390 15.82 -28.15 26.88
CA ASP A 390 16.05 -29.52 27.38
C ASP A 390 16.70 -29.45 28.75
N GLU A 391 15.88 -29.52 29.81
CA GLU A 391 16.23 -30.13 31.10
C GLU A 391 14.98 -30.18 32.02
N HIS A 392 14.26 -31.29 31.95
CA HIS A 392 13.38 -31.75 33.04
C HIS A 392 13.86 -33.13 33.49
N CYS A 393 14.90 -33.14 34.32
CA CYS A 393 15.19 -34.25 35.22
C CYS A 393 14.21 -34.18 36.40
N ALA A 394 13.14 -34.97 36.33
CA ALA A 394 12.31 -35.29 37.48
C ALA A 394 13.03 -36.37 38.32
N ALA A 395 13.46 -36.02 39.53
CA ALA A 395 13.81 -36.99 40.57
C ALA A 395 12.51 -37.54 41.20
N PRO A 396 12.40 -38.86 41.47
CA PRO A 396 11.33 -39.38 42.31
C PRO A 396 11.81 -39.55 43.76
N CYS A 397 11.01 -39.07 44.71
CA CYS A 397 11.05 -39.55 46.09
C CYS A 397 10.32 -40.90 46.17
N ASN A 398 10.98 -41.95 46.68
CA ASN A 398 10.56 -42.70 47.87
C ASN A 398 11.35 -44.01 48.08
N VAL A 399 11.78 -44.16 49.35
CA VAL A 399 12.32 -45.32 50.10
C VAL A 399 13.69 -45.87 49.71
#